data_AF-A0A439KKA6-F1
#
_entry.id   AF-A0A439KKA6-F1
#
_cell.length_a   1.000
_cell.length_b   1.000
_cell.length_c   1.000
_cell.angle_alpha   90.00
_cell.angle_beta   90.00
_cell.angle_gamma   90.00
#
_symmetry.space_group_name_H-M   'P 1'
#
loop_
_entity.id
_entity.type
_entity.pdbx_description
1 polymer ?
#
loop_
_entity_poly.entity_id
_entity_poly.type
_entity_poly.pdbx_seq_one_letter_code
_entity_poly.pdbx_strand_id
1 'polypeptide(L)'
;MAAQIFSAIFVIIVGVGGCVAYFWGANKLVDIIFPSRGVAGAAAIDNLRRQGMIRPWLFVGPAMIILTIYLIYPVVETLRLSFLDRGGANFVGFANYEWAFGDREFRTSILNNIIWLAVVP
;
A
#
# COMPACT_ATOMS: atom_id res chain seq x y z
N MET A 1 27.33 11.65 19.37
CA MET A 1 27.48 10.18 19.33
C MET A 1 26.53 9.48 20.31
N ALA A 2 26.57 9.76 21.63
CA ALA A 2 25.67 9.11 22.61
C ALA A 2 24.16 9.30 22.32
N ALA A 3 23.73 10.50 21.91
CA ALA A 3 22.33 10.77 21.55
C ALA A 3 21.83 9.97 20.32
N GLN A 4 22.70 9.73 19.34
CA GLN A 4 22.36 8.92 18.15
C GLN A 4 22.18 7.46 18.52
N ILE A 5 23.06 6.93 19.38
CA ILE A 5 22.97 5.55 19.89
C ILE A 5 21.68 5.35 20.69
N PHE A 6 21.35 6.31 21.57
CA PHE A 6 20.10 6.26 22.33
C PHE A 6 18.87 6.28 21.41
N SER A 7 18.84 7.19 20.43
CA SER A 7 17.75 7.27 19.45
C SER A 7 17.61 5.97 18.65
N ALA A 8 18.72 5.38 18.20
CA ALA A 8 18.69 4.11 17.47
C ALA A 8 18.12 2.96 18.32
N ILE A 9 18.57 2.84 19.57
CA ILE A 9 18.05 1.82 20.51
C ILE A 9 16.56 2.03 20.75
N PHE A 10 16.14 3.27 20.98
CA PHE A 10 14.73 3.61 21.18
C PHE A 10 13.88 3.22 19.97
N VAL A 11 14.31 3.57 18.75
CA VAL A 11 13.62 3.20 17.51
C VAL A 11 13.52 1.68 17.35
N ILE A 12 14.58 0.94 17.68
CA ILE A 12 14.57 -0.53 17.62
C ILE A 12 13.55 -1.09 18.63
N ILE A 13 13.55 -0.61 19.87
CA ILE A 13 12.61 -1.07 20.90
C ILE A 13 11.17 -0.79 20.47
N VAL A 14 10.89 0.40 19.95
CA VAL A 14 9.55 0.77 19.47
C VAL A 14 9.16 -0.07 18.26
N GLY A 15 10.06 -0.26 17.30
CA GLY A 15 9.80 -1.06 16.10
C GLY A 15 9.53 -2.53 16.43
N VAL A 16 10.45 -3.17 17.17
CA VAL A 16 10.30 -4.58 17.58
C VAL A 16 9.11 -4.75 18.51
N GLY A 17 8.94 -3.86 19.49
CA GLY A 17 7.82 -3.88 20.42
C GLY A 17 6.48 -3.73 19.70
N GLY A 18 6.40 -2.84 18.70
CA GLY A 18 5.24 -2.68 17.84
C GLY A 18 4.93 -3.95 17.05
N CYS A 19 5.93 -4.58 16.45
CA CYS A 19 5.76 -5.85 15.74
C CYS A 19 5.25 -6.97 16.66
N VAL A 20 5.82 -7.10 17.87
CA VAL A 20 5.39 -8.09 18.86
C VAL A 20 3.97 -7.82 19.35
N ALA A 21 3.66 -6.57 19.68
CA ALA A 21 2.33 -6.15 20.11
C ALA A 21 1.29 -6.40 19.02
N TYR A 22 1.62 -6.11 17.76
CA TYR A 22 0.76 -6.37 16.62
C TYR A 22 0.52 -7.86 16.42
N PHE A 23 1.57 -8.68 16.39
CA PHE A 23 1.46 -10.13 16.23
C PHE A 23 0.61 -10.75 17.35
N TRP A 24 0.89 -10.37 18.59
CA TRP A 24 0.15 -10.88 19.75
C TRP A 24 -1.30 -10.43 19.73
N GLY A 25 -1.56 -9.14 19.49
CA GLY A 25 -2.90 -8.57 19.44
C GLY A 25 -3.73 -9.13 18.29
N ALA A 26 -3.16 -9.26 17.10
CA ALA A 26 -3.81 -9.82 15.92
C ALA A 26 -4.23 -11.28 16.15
N ASN A 27 -3.33 -12.11 16.68
CA ASN A 27 -3.65 -13.51 16.98
C ASN A 27 -4.69 -13.62 18.09
N LYS A 28 -4.54 -12.83 19.16
CA LYS A 28 -5.51 -12.79 20.27
C LYS A 28 -6.90 -12.37 19.79
N LEU A 29 -6.99 -11.39 18.90
CA LEU A 29 -8.26 -10.95 18.31
C LEU A 29 -8.92 -12.09 17.53
N VAL A 30 -8.17 -12.80 16.69
CA VAL A 30 -8.68 -13.95 15.93
C VAL A 30 -9.15 -15.08 16.84
N ASP A 31 -8.40 -15.36 17.92
CA ASP A 31 -8.75 -16.43 18.86
C ASP A 31 -9.96 -16.07 19.74
N ILE A 32 -10.18 -14.78 20.04
CA ILE A 32 -11.39 -14.31 20.74
C ILE A 32 -12.63 -14.41 19.83
N ILE A 33 -12.51 -14.02 18.57
CA ILE A 33 -13.64 -14.02 17.63
C ILE A 33 -14.00 -15.45 17.17
N PHE A 34 -12.99 -16.29 16.94
CA PHE A 34 -13.16 -17.67 16.48
C PHE A 34 -12.47 -18.64 17.45
N PRO A 35 -13.08 -18.96 18.61
CA PRO A 35 -12.45 -19.85 19.59
C PRO A 35 -12.34 -21.27 19.03
N SER A 36 -11.11 -21.75 18.92
CA SER A 36 -10.78 -23.13 18.50
C SER A 36 -10.45 -24.06 19.68
N ARG A 37 -10.21 -23.49 20.87
CA ARG A 37 -9.95 -24.24 22.11
C ARG A 37 -11.21 -24.26 22.99
N GLY A 38 -11.59 -25.43 23.49
CA GLY A 38 -12.76 -25.61 24.36
C GLY A 38 -14.09 -25.84 23.64
N VAL A 39 -14.07 -25.86 22.30
CA VAL A 39 -15.25 -26.19 21.46
C VAL A 39 -15.02 -27.61 20.89
N ALA A 40 -16.04 -28.47 20.96
CA ALA A 40 -15.97 -29.84 20.44
C ALA A 40 -16.79 -30.01 19.15
N GLY A 41 -16.39 -30.97 18.30
CA GLY A 41 -17.12 -31.35 17.10
C GLY A 41 -16.91 -30.43 15.90
N ALA A 42 -17.91 -30.34 15.01
CA ALA A 42 -17.83 -29.63 13.73
C ALA A 42 -17.50 -28.13 13.87
N ALA A 43 -17.98 -27.48 14.92
CA ALA A 43 -17.74 -26.05 15.17
C ALA A 43 -16.25 -25.71 15.39
N ALA A 44 -15.47 -26.63 15.97
CA ALA A 44 -14.03 -26.43 16.14
C ALA A 44 -13.28 -26.44 14.80
N ILE A 45 -13.69 -27.33 13.89
CA ILE A 45 -13.11 -27.45 12.54
C ILE A 45 -13.42 -26.19 11.72
N ASP A 46 -14.66 -25.71 11.78
CA ASP A 46 -15.08 -24.49 11.07
C ASP A 46 -14.34 -23.25 11.56
N ASN A 47 -14.19 -23.10 12.88
CA ASN A 47 -13.43 -21.99 13.46
C ASN A 47 -11.96 -22.02 13.04
N LEU A 48 -11.30 -23.19 13.09
CA LEU A 48 -9.92 -23.34 12.62
C LEU A 48 -9.75 -22.94 11.16
N ARG A 49 -10.70 -23.32 10.30
CA ARG A 49 -10.69 -22.92 8.88
C ARG A 49 -10.77 -21.40 8.72
N ARG A 50 -11.68 -20.75 9.45
CA ARG A 50 -11.84 -19.28 9.42
C ARG A 50 -10.59 -18.56 9.94
N GLN A 51 -9.99 -19.06 11.03
CA GLN A 51 -8.72 -18.52 11.53
C GLN A 51 -7.62 -18.59 10.46
N GLY A 52 -7.49 -19.73 9.78
CA GLY A 52 -6.50 -19.91 8.70
C GLY A 52 -6.72 -18.97 7.51
N MET A 53 -7.98 -18.66 7.18
CA MET A 53 -8.30 -17.73 6.10
C MET A 53 -8.07 -16.26 6.48
N ILE A 54 -8.36 -15.86 7.72
CA ILE A 54 -8.34 -14.45 8.15
C ILE A 54 -6.93 -13.99 8.54
N ARG A 55 -6.13 -14.85 9.19
CA ARG A 55 -4.80 -14.49 9.70
C ARG A 55 -3.91 -13.84 8.63
N PRO A 56 -3.75 -14.39 7.40
CA PRO A 56 -2.91 -13.78 6.38
C PRO A 56 -3.33 -12.35 6.02
N TRP A 57 -4.63 -12.12 5.84
CA TRP A 57 -5.17 -10.79 5.51
C TRP A 57 -5.01 -9.80 6.65
N LEU A 58 -5.12 -10.25 7.89
CA LEU A 58 -4.85 -9.41 9.05
C LEU A 58 -3.39 -8.97 9.06
N PHE A 59 -2.43 -9.86 8.82
CA PHE A 59 -1.01 -9.48 8.77
C PHE A 59 -0.65 -8.56 7.61
N VAL A 60 -1.23 -8.79 6.44
CA VAL A 60 -0.96 -8.00 5.23
C VAL A 60 -1.74 -6.68 5.22
N GLY A 61 -2.87 -6.60 5.93
CA GLY A 61 -3.80 -5.48 5.94
C GLY A 61 -3.16 -4.11 6.17
N PRO A 62 -2.36 -3.90 7.24
CA PRO A 62 -1.72 -2.60 7.50
C PRO A 62 -0.80 -2.16 6.36
N ALA A 63 -0.02 -3.08 5.79
CA ALA A 63 0.84 -2.77 4.65
C ALA A 63 0.01 -2.36 3.43
N MET A 64 -1.08 -3.08 3.14
CA MET A 64 -1.99 -2.74 2.04
C MET A 64 -2.65 -1.37 2.23
N ILE A 65 -3.04 -1.01 3.46
CA ILE A 65 -3.61 0.32 3.77
C ILE A 65 -2.57 1.41 3.48
N ILE A 66 -1.35 1.26 4.00
CA ILE A 66 -0.27 2.23 3.80
C ILE A 66 0.07 2.36 2.31
N LEU A 67 0.23 1.24 1.59
CA LEU A 67 0.49 1.24 0.16
C LEU A 67 -0.65 1.89 -0.63
N THR A 68 -1.90 1.66 -0.24
CA THR A 68 -3.05 2.30 -0.90
C THR A 68 -3.02 3.81 -0.72
N ILE A 69 -2.77 4.29 0.50
CA ILE A 69 -2.72 5.73 0.78
C ILE A 69 -1.51 6.40 0.12
N TYR A 70 -0.36 5.74 0.13
CA TYR A 70 0.89 6.35 -0.32
C TYR A 70 1.13 6.21 -1.82
N LEU A 71 0.64 5.13 -2.44
CA LEU A 71 0.89 4.82 -3.85
C LEU A 71 -0.37 4.99 -4.70
N ILE A 72 -1.47 4.33 -4.31
CA ILE A 72 -2.68 4.28 -5.14
C ILE A 72 -3.39 5.63 -5.13
N TYR A 73 -3.55 6.26 -3.97
CA TYR A 73 -4.23 7.56 -3.88
C TYR A 73 -3.56 8.64 -4.75
N PRO A 74 -2.23 8.85 -4.69
CA PRO A 74 -1.58 9.82 -5.58
C PRO A 74 -1.72 9.48 -7.07
N VAL A 75 -1.71 8.20 -7.44
CA VAL A 75 -1.93 7.78 -8.85
C VAL A 75 -3.33 8.14 -9.31
N VAL A 76 -4.35 7.86 -8.51
CA VAL A 76 -5.73 8.24 -8.84
C VAL A 76 -5.88 9.76 -8.89
N GLU A 77 -5.21 10.48 -8.00
CA GLU A 77 -5.24 11.94 -7.99
C GLU A 77 -4.55 12.54 -9.20
N THR A 78 -3.39 12.04 -9.62
CA THR A 78 -2.72 12.52 -10.84
C THR A 78 -3.51 12.18 -12.10
N LEU A 79 -4.18 11.02 -12.14
CA LEU A 79 -5.12 10.67 -13.19
C LEU A 79 -6.35 11.60 -13.20
N ARG A 80 -6.86 12.03 -12.05
CA ARG A 80 -7.94 13.03 -12.00
C ARG A 80 -7.47 14.39 -12.49
N LEU A 81 -6.29 14.82 -12.02
CA LEU A 81 -5.66 16.09 -12.38
C LEU A 81 -5.33 16.19 -13.88
N SER A 82 -5.02 15.09 -14.55
CA SER A 82 -4.75 15.11 -16.00
C SER A 82 -5.97 15.45 -16.86
N PHE A 83 -7.20 15.35 -16.32
CA PHE A 83 -8.43 15.82 -16.99
C PHE A 83 -8.85 17.24 -16.59
N LEU A 84 -8.10 17.88 -15.70
CA LEU A 84 -8.34 19.25 -15.24
C LEU A 84 -7.42 20.23 -15.99
N ASP A 85 -7.75 21.51 -15.95
CA ASP A 85 -6.91 22.57 -16.49
C ASP A 85 -5.59 22.70 -15.73
N ARG A 86 -4.70 23.60 -16.20
CA ARG A 86 -3.39 23.83 -15.58
C ARG A 86 -3.47 24.25 -14.11
N GLY A 87 -4.60 24.82 -13.69
CA GLY A 87 -4.87 25.19 -12.30
C GLY A 87 -5.48 24.09 -11.45
N GLY A 88 -5.84 22.94 -12.03
CA GLY A 88 -6.53 21.84 -11.35
C GLY A 88 -7.97 22.16 -10.94
N ALA A 89 -8.56 23.23 -11.49
CA ALA A 89 -9.85 23.77 -11.04
C ALA A 89 -10.99 23.47 -12.02
N ASN A 90 -10.72 23.54 -13.32
CA ASN A 90 -11.75 23.38 -14.35
C ASN A 90 -11.57 22.05 -15.08
N PHE A 91 -12.64 21.27 -15.23
CA PHE A 91 -12.59 20.02 -15.98
C PHE A 91 -12.53 20.31 -17.48
N VAL A 92 -11.46 19.85 -18.14
CA VAL A 92 -11.21 20.06 -19.58
C VAL A 92 -11.31 18.76 -20.40
N GLY A 93 -11.65 17.64 -19.76
CA GLY A 93 -11.76 16.34 -20.43
C GLY A 93 -10.43 15.90 -21.05
N PHE A 94 -10.46 15.48 -22.31
CA PHE A 94 -9.29 14.93 -23.00
C PHE A 94 -8.36 15.97 -23.65
N ALA A 95 -8.64 17.27 -23.48
CA ALA A 95 -7.89 18.34 -24.16
C ALA A 95 -6.37 18.28 -23.90
N ASN A 96 -5.96 17.93 -22.66
CA ASN A 96 -4.55 17.78 -22.31
C ASN A 96 -3.88 16.62 -23.07
N TYR A 97 -4.61 15.53 -23.31
CA TYR A 97 -4.11 14.39 -24.06
C TYR A 97 -4.01 14.71 -25.55
N GLU A 98 -5.02 15.36 -26.14
CA GLU A 98 -4.98 15.80 -27.54
C GLU A 98 -3.79 16.75 -27.78
N TRP A 99 -3.56 17.70 -26.87
CA TRP A 99 -2.38 18.57 -26.91
C TRP A 99 -1.08 17.76 -26.84
N ALA A 100 -0.96 16.83 -25.87
CA ALA A 100 0.25 16.05 -25.68
C ALA A 100 0.59 15.17 -26.90
N PHE A 101 -0.41 14.57 -27.55
CA PHE A 101 -0.20 13.78 -28.78
C PHE A 101 0.08 14.66 -30.02
N GLY A 102 -0.45 15.88 -30.06
CA GLY A 102 -0.16 16.85 -31.11
C GLY A 102 1.23 17.49 -31.00
N ASP A 103 1.79 17.54 -29.78
CA ASP A 103 3.05 18.21 -29.52
C ASP A 103 4.28 17.38 -29.96
N ARG A 104 5.10 17.99 -30.83
CA ARG A 104 6.26 17.31 -31.42
C ARG A 104 7.35 17.02 -30.38
N GLU A 105 7.61 17.96 -29.49
CA GLU A 105 8.68 17.84 -28.49
C GLU A 105 8.33 16.78 -27.44
N PHE A 106 7.07 16.74 -27.00
CA PHE A 106 6.57 15.73 -26.08
C PHE A 106 6.70 14.32 -26.66
N ARG A 107 6.29 14.12 -27.92
CA ARG A 107 6.44 12.85 -28.62
C ARG A 107 7.90 12.42 -28.75
N THR A 108 8.79 13.34 -29.13
CA THR A 108 10.22 13.05 -29.22
C THR A 108 10.78 12.65 -27.86
N SER A 109 10.38 13.34 -26.78
CA SER A 109 10.81 13.04 -25.41
C SER A 109 10.37 11.63 -24.97
N ILE A 110 9.13 11.23 -25.27
CA ILE A 110 8.64 9.87 -24.98
C ILE A 110 9.44 8.82 -25.75
N LEU A 111 9.60 9.01 -27.06
CA LEU A 111 10.32 8.05 -27.90
C LEU A 111 11.78 7.88 -27.45
N ASN A 112 12.45 8.99 -27.10
CA ASN A 112 13.81 8.94 -26.59
C ASN A 112 13.92 8.16 -25.27
N ASN A 113 12.97 8.33 -24.34
CA ASN A 113 12.94 7.56 -23.09
C ASN A 113 12.71 6.06 -23.35
N ILE A 114 11.81 5.71 -24.28
CA ILE A 114 11.56 4.31 -24.65
C ILE A 114 12.80 3.68 -25.29
N ILE A 115 13.45 4.40 -26.22
CA ILE A 115 14.70 3.94 -26.85
C ILE A 115 15.78 3.74 -25.79
N TRP A 116 15.89 4.67 -24.83
CA TRP A 116 16.87 4.56 -23.74
C TRP A 116 16.62 3.32 -22.89
N LEU A 117 15.36 3.07 -22.47
CA LEU A 117 14.99 1.89 -21.70
C LEU A 117 15.23 0.57 -22.46
N ALA A 118 15.12 0.59 -23.79
CA ALA A 118 15.38 -0.58 -24.62
C ALA A 118 16.87 -0.85 -24.87
N VAL A 119 17.69 0.21 -24.97
CA VAL A 119 19.12 0.12 -25.34
C VAL A 119 20.03 0.03 -24.10
N VAL A 120 19.65 0.65 -22.99
CA VAL A 120 20.43 0.71 -21.75
C VAL A 120 19.73 -0.14 -20.68
N PRO A 121 20.05 -1.45 -20.58
CA PRO A 121 19.55 -2.30 -19.50
C PRO A 121 20.29 -2.08 -18.17
#